data_AF-A0A973P811-F1
#
_entry.id   AF-A0A973P811-F1
#
_cell.length_a   1.000
_cell.length_b   1.000
_cell.length_c   1.000
_cell.angle_alpha   90.00
_cell.angle_beta   90.00
_cell.angle_gamma   90.00
#
_symmetry.space_group_name_H-M   'P 1'
#
loop_
_entity.id
_entity.type
_entity.pdbx_description
1 polymer ?
#
loop_
_entity_poly.entity_id
_entity_poly.type
_entity_poly.pdbx_seq_one_letter_code
_entity_poly.pdbx_strand_id
1 'polypeptide(L)'
;MTGPLFAAALAVCALAALAVPLLPNRALVSGVGTAAGGVLGAAAGVSALAGGRWSAWLPDLLPLAGVRLALDPLGGLFVAVTGAVAVCAGLYAVGYARDLGRIPHAVLPLFVASMLLVPAAASVSTLLLGWELMALTSLLLVLTEHARRPAVARAGL
;
A
#
# COMPACT_ATOMS: atom_id res chain seq x y z
N MET A 1 -5.49 -16.32 11.96
CA MET A 1 -4.38 -15.33 12.02
C MET A 1 -4.43 -14.32 10.87
N THR A 2 -5.19 -14.58 9.81
CA THR A 2 -5.49 -13.65 8.70
C THR A 2 -5.77 -12.21 9.12
N GLY A 3 -6.75 -12.01 10.01
CA GLY A 3 -7.17 -10.67 10.46
C GLY A 3 -6.06 -9.80 11.06
N PRO A 4 -5.38 -10.23 12.14
CA PRO A 4 -4.34 -9.42 12.75
C PRO A 4 -3.13 -9.19 11.81
N LEU A 5 -2.78 -10.16 10.96
CA LEU A 5 -1.71 -9.99 9.97
C LEU A 5 -2.07 -8.92 8.93
N PHE A 6 -3.30 -8.95 8.42
CA PHE A 6 -3.78 -7.96 7.45
C PHE A 6 -3.87 -6.57 8.07
N ALA A 7 -4.43 -6.46 9.28
CA ALA A 7 -4.48 -5.18 10.00
C ALA A 7 -3.08 -4.63 10.31
N ALA A 8 -2.14 -5.49 10.71
CA ALA A 8 -0.75 -5.11 10.95
C ALA A 8 -0.06 -4.64 9.66
N ALA A 9 -0.30 -5.30 8.52
CA ALA A 9 0.22 -4.88 7.22
C ALA A 9 -0.23 -3.44 6.88
N LEU A 10 -1.52 -3.16 7.00
CA LEU A 10 -2.08 -1.83 6.76
C LEU A 10 -1.52 -0.79 7.75
N ALA A 11 -1.44 -1.13 9.03
CA ALA A 11 -0.89 -0.24 10.06
C ALA A 11 0.58 0.09 9.80
N VAL A 12 1.41 -0.89 9.45
CA VAL A 12 2.83 -0.68 9.14
C VAL A 12 2.99 0.24 7.93
N CYS A 13 2.23 0.02 6.86
CA CYS A 13 2.26 0.90 5.69
C CYS A 13 1.80 2.32 6.02
N ALA A 14 0.71 2.48 6.78
CA ALA A 14 0.22 3.80 7.19
C ALA A 14 1.22 4.54 8.09
N LEU A 15 1.81 3.84 9.08
CA LEU A 15 2.83 4.42 9.96
C LEU A 15 4.10 4.79 9.19
N ALA A 16 4.54 3.97 8.24
CA ALA A 16 5.67 4.30 7.37
C ALA A 16 5.39 5.58 6.55
N ALA A 17 4.19 5.70 5.98
CA ALA A 17 3.78 6.90 5.23
C ALA A 17 3.81 8.17 6.11
N LEU A 18 3.31 8.07 7.35
CA LEU A 18 3.26 9.18 8.31
C LEU A 18 4.63 9.52 8.93
N ALA A 19 5.52 8.54 9.07
CA ALA A 19 6.85 8.73 9.67
C ALA A 19 7.85 9.35 8.69
N VAL A 20 7.72 9.11 7.39
CA VAL A 20 8.60 9.67 6.33
C VAL A 20 8.78 11.20 6.41
N PRO A 21 7.75 12.04 6.57
CA PRO A 21 7.96 13.49 6.67
C PRO A 21 8.69 13.92 7.94
N LEU A 22 8.62 13.11 9.01
CA LEU A 22 9.16 13.42 10.35
C LEU A 22 10.61 12.98 10.54
N LEU A 23 11.04 11.95 9.81
CA LEU A 23 12.35 11.33 10.00
C LEU A 23 13.37 11.74 8.90
N PRO A 24 14.67 11.80 9.25
CA PRO A 24 15.73 12.11 8.28
C PRO A 24 16.00 10.95 7.31
N ASN A 25 15.87 9.69 7.76
CA ASN A 25 16.18 8.49 6.97
C ASN A 25 14.98 7.99 6.14
N ARG A 26 14.42 8.87 5.30
CA ARG A 26 13.15 8.65 4.57
C ARG A 26 13.15 7.40 3.69
N ALA A 27 14.22 7.19 2.93
CA ALA A 27 14.33 6.04 2.03
C ALA A 27 14.33 4.71 2.79
N LEU A 28 15.00 4.67 3.95
CA LEU A 28 15.02 3.48 4.80
C LEU A 28 13.64 3.24 5.43
N VAL A 29 13.02 4.27 6.01
CA VAL A 29 11.70 4.17 6.65
C VAL A 29 10.63 3.75 5.65
N SER A 30 10.60 4.38 4.48
CA SER A 30 9.67 4.06 3.40
C SER A 30 9.89 2.65 2.85
N GLY A 31 11.13 2.29 2.53
CA GLY A 31 11.46 0.99 1.93
C GLY A 31 11.27 -0.18 2.90
N VAL A 32 11.80 -0.06 4.13
CA VAL A 32 11.64 -1.09 5.17
C VAL A 32 10.18 -1.19 5.62
N GLY A 33 9.48 -0.06 5.76
CA GLY A 33 8.06 -0.05 6.09
C GLY A 33 7.21 -0.72 5.01
N THR A 34 7.45 -0.39 3.74
CA THR A 34 6.79 -1.05 2.59
C THR A 34 7.09 -2.55 2.56
N ALA A 35 8.35 -2.95 2.78
CA ALA A 35 8.73 -4.35 2.78
C ALA A 35 8.12 -5.12 3.96
N ALA A 36 8.14 -4.56 5.17
CA ALA A 36 7.52 -5.16 6.34
C ALA A 36 6.00 -5.31 6.18
N GLY A 37 5.33 -4.27 5.67
CA GLY A 37 3.92 -4.32 5.31
C GLY A 37 3.64 -5.38 4.23
N GLY A 38 4.53 -5.50 3.23
CA GLY A 38 4.48 -6.54 2.20
C GLY A 38 4.62 -7.95 2.75
N VAL A 39 5.55 -8.21 3.69
CA VAL A 39 5.71 -9.51 4.36
C VAL A 39 4.46 -9.87 5.15
N LEU A 40 3.92 -8.93 5.94
CA LEU A 40 2.71 -9.15 6.72
C LEU A 40 1.48 -9.37 5.81
N GLY A 41 1.37 -8.62 4.72
CA GLY A 41 0.34 -8.80 3.70
C GLY A 41 0.46 -10.17 3.03
N ALA A 42 1.66 -10.57 2.63
CA ALA A 42 1.92 -11.87 2.04
C ALA A 42 1.52 -13.01 2.99
N ALA A 43 1.93 -12.91 4.26
CA ALA A 43 1.56 -13.86 5.30
C ALA A 43 0.04 -13.89 5.54
N ALA A 44 -0.63 -12.74 5.55
CA ALA A 44 -2.09 -12.66 5.65
C ALA A 44 -2.77 -13.37 4.47
N GLY A 45 -2.32 -13.10 3.24
CA GLY A 45 -2.86 -13.73 2.03
C GLY A 45 -2.66 -15.25 1.99
N VAL A 46 -1.47 -15.74 2.33
CA VAL A 46 -1.18 -17.17 2.46
C VAL A 46 -2.04 -17.82 3.54
N SER A 47 -2.22 -17.15 4.68
CA SER A 47 -3.09 -17.67 5.74
C SER A 47 -4.57 -17.71 5.33
N ALA A 48 -5.01 -16.84 4.43
CA ALA A 48 -6.37 -16.88 3.86
C ALA A 48 -6.54 -18.04 2.87
N LEU A 49 -5.53 -18.27 2.03
CA LEU A 49 -5.46 -19.43 1.14
C LEU A 49 -5.50 -20.76 1.89
N ALA A 50 -4.89 -20.81 3.07
CA ALA A 50 -4.94 -21.98 3.96
C ALA A 50 -6.31 -22.21 4.64
N GLY A 51 -7.36 -21.49 4.23
CA GLY A 51 -8.72 -21.62 4.76
C GLY A 51 -9.07 -20.56 5.82
N GLY A 52 -8.16 -19.64 6.12
CA GLY A 52 -8.45 -18.49 6.98
C GLY A 52 -9.48 -17.57 6.33
N ARG A 53 -10.54 -17.25 7.07
CA ARG A 53 -11.51 -16.22 6.67
C ARG A 53 -11.49 -15.10 7.68
N TRP A 54 -11.59 -13.87 7.22
CA TRP A 54 -11.66 -12.71 8.10
C TRP A 54 -12.62 -11.69 7.52
N SER A 55 -13.36 -11.01 8.38
CA SER A 55 -14.22 -9.91 7.99
C SER A 55 -14.23 -8.85 9.09
N ALA A 56 -14.29 -7.58 8.68
CA ALA A 56 -14.46 -6.45 9.57
C ALA A 56 -15.50 -5.49 9.00
N TRP A 57 -16.31 -4.94 9.90
CA TRP A 57 -17.29 -3.91 9.56
C TRP A 57 -17.06 -2.70 10.45
N LEU A 58 -16.77 -1.57 9.81
CA LEU A 58 -16.51 -0.29 10.47
C LEU A 58 -17.55 0.71 9.97
N PRO A 59 -18.72 0.82 10.64
CA PRO A 59 -19.81 1.68 10.20
C PRO A 59 -19.44 3.18 10.25
N ASP A 60 -18.62 3.59 11.21
CA ASP A 60 -18.33 5.00 11.49
C ASP A 60 -17.25 5.61 10.58
N LEU A 61 -16.56 4.80 9.77
CA LEU A 61 -15.48 5.27 8.89
C LEU A 61 -15.97 6.07 7.68
N LEU A 62 -17.16 5.75 7.17
CA LEU A 62 -17.78 6.44 6.05
C LEU A 62 -19.22 6.78 6.43
N PRO A 63 -19.55 8.07 6.65
CA PRO A 63 -20.93 8.46 6.88
C PRO A 63 -21.74 8.02 5.67
N LEU A 64 -22.82 7.25 5.89
CA LEU A 64 -23.77 6.67 4.91
C LEU A 64 -23.50 5.23 4.44
N ALA A 65 -22.25 4.82 4.22
CA ALA A 65 -21.95 3.51 3.60
C ALA A 65 -21.23 2.51 4.53
N GLY A 66 -20.43 3.00 5.47
CA GLY A 66 -19.51 2.19 6.26
C GLY A 66 -18.41 1.53 5.41
N VAL A 67 -17.40 0.98 6.09
CA VAL A 67 -16.33 0.19 5.47
C VAL A 67 -16.56 -1.28 5.79
N ARG A 68 -16.63 -2.12 4.76
CA ARG A 68 -16.74 -3.57 4.89
C ARG A 68 -15.54 -4.21 4.25
N LEU A 69 -14.77 -4.92 5.05
CA LEU A 69 -13.62 -5.70 4.60
C LEU A 69 -13.92 -7.18 4.81
N ALA A 70 -13.60 -8.01 3.82
CA ALA A 70 -13.58 -9.44 3.96
C ALA A 70 -12.41 -10.01 3.16
N LEU A 71 -11.68 -10.93 3.77
CA LEU A 71 -10.60 -11.65 3.14
C LEU A 71 -11.01 -13.13 3.04
N ASP A 72 -11.36 -13.52 1.82
CA ASP A 72 -11.59 -14.90 1.42
C ASP A 72 -10.33 -15.47 0.72
N PRO A 73 -10.31 -16.76 0.32
CA PRO A 73 -9.13 -17.33 -0.34
C PRO A 73 -8.76 -16.63 -1.66
N LEU A 74 -9.72 -16.10 -2.42
CA LEU A 74 -9.46 -15.43 -3.68
C LEU A 74 -8.82 -14.05 -3.44
N GLY A 75 -9.41 -13.24 -2.56
CA GLY A 75 -8.81 -11.99 -2.09
C GLY A 75 -7.45 -12.23 -1.42
N GLY A 76 -7.32 -13.34 -0.70
CA GLY A 76 -6.08 -13.84 -0.11
C GLY A 76 -4.97 -14.08 -1.12
N LEU A 77 -5.28 -14.67 -2.29
CA LEU A 77 -4.32 -14.84 -3.38
C LEU A 77 -3.78 -13.48 -3.87
N PHE A 78 -4.67 -12.53 -4.13
CA PHE A 78 -4.27 -11.20 -4.59
C PHE A 78 -3.45 -10.46 -3.54
N VAL A 79 -3.87 -10.52 -2.27
CA VAL A 79 -3.11 -9.96 -1.14
C VAL A 79 -1.73 -10.61 -1.00
N ALA A 80 -1.62 -11.92 -1.23
CA ALA A 80 -0.35 -12.64 -1.19
C ALA A 80 0.62 -12.15 -2.27
N VAL A 81 0.15 -12.06 -3.52
CA VAL A 81 0.94 -11.59 -4.66
C VAL A 81 1.34 -10.13 -4.49
N THR A 82 0.38 -9.27 -4.13
CA THR A 82 0.64 -7.84 -3.87
C THR A 82 1.65 -7.67 -2.74
N GLY A 83 1.53 -8.44 -1.66
CA GLY A 83 2.49 -8.44 -0.55
C GLY A 83 3.90 -8.81 -1.01
N ALA A 84 4.04 -9.89 -1.79
CA ALA A 84 5.34 -10.32 -2.33
C ALA A 84 5.99 -9.25 -3.23
N VAL A 85 5.21 -8.63 -4.12
CA VAL A 85 5.69 -7.52 -4.97
C VAL A 85 6.08 -6.31 -4.12
N ALA A 86 5.30 -5.99 -3.07
CA ALA A 86 5.62 -4.90 -2.15
C ALA A 86 6.95 -5.13 -1.41
N VAL A 87 7.29 -6.38 -1.06
CA VAL A 87 8.61 -6.70 -0.50
C VAL A 87 9.72 -6.31 -1.47
N CYS A 88 9.63 -6.78 -2.71
CA CYS A 88 10.62 -6.47 -3.74
C CYS A 88 10.73 -4.96 -3.99
N ALA A 89 9.59 -4.27 -4.12
CA ALA A 89 9.53 -2.83 -4.33
C ALA A 89 10.11 -2.04 -3.14
N GLY A 90 9.80 -2.45 -1.90
CA GLY A 90 10.31 -1.82 -0.69
C GLY A 90 11.83 -1.95 -0.57
N LEU A 91 12.37 -3.15 -0.80
CA LEU A 91 13.81 -3.38 -0.81
C LEU A 91 14.53 -2.58 -1.90
N TYR A 92 13.95 -2.55 -3.11
CA TYR A 92 14.46 -1.73 -4.20
C TYR A 92 14.48 -0.24 -3.86
N ALA A 93 13.42 0.26 -3.23
CA ALA A 93 13.31 1.67 -2.83
C ALA A 93 14.40 2.10 -1.82
N VAL A 94 14.87 1.21 -0.93
CA VAL A 94 15.98 1.55 0.01
C VAL A 94 17.27 1.91 -0.72
N GLY A 95 17.55 1.25 -1.85
CA GLY A 95 18.75 1.48 -2.65
C GLY A 95 18.57 2.57 -3.69
N TYR A 96 17.50 2.49 -4.48
CA TYR A 96 17.28 3.32 -5.65
C TYR A 96 16.71 4.70 -5.32
N ALA A 97 15.84 4.79 -4.32
CA ALA A 97 15.09 6.01 -4.05
C ALA A 97 15.79 6.98 -3.09
N ARG A 98 17.08 6.80 -2.77
CA ARG A 98 17.77 7.60 -1.73
C ARG A 98 17.72 9.11 -1.96
N ASP A 99 17.75 9.50 -3.23
CA ASP A 99 17.74 10.91 -3.62
C ASP A 99 16.33 11.45 -3.88
N LEU A 100 15.27 10.66 -3.64
CA LEU A 100 13.88 11.08 -3.86
C LEU A 100 13.39 12.10 -2.81
N GLY A 101 12.36 12.85 -3.19
CA GLY A 101 11.74 13.85 -2.33
C GLY A 101 10.89 13.21 -1.21
N ARG A 102 10.34 14.05 -0.32
CA ARG A 102 9.46 13.59 0.78
C ARG A 102 8.23 12.84 0.29
N ILE A 103 7.59 13.39 -0.74
CA ILE A 103 6.31 12.91 -1.27
C ILE A 103 6.41 11.47 -1.79
N PRO A 104 7.29 11.10 -2.74
CA PRO A 104 7.36 9.73 -3.26
C PRO A 104 7.65 8.69 -2.17
N HIS A 105 8.46 9.04 -1.16
CA HIS A 105 8.71 8.15 -0.01
C HIS A 105 7.48 7.93 0.87
N ALA A 106 6.64 8.95 1.06
CA ALA A 106 5.43 8.82 1.88
C ALA A 106 4.30 8.12 1.09
N VAL A 107 4.22 8.37 -0.21
CA VAL A 107 3.17 7.84 -1.09
C VAL A 107 3.39 6.36 -1.41
N LEU A 108 4.63 5.87 -1.53
CA LEU A 108 4.91 4.47 -1.81
C LEU A 108 4.23 3.47 -0.84
N PRO A 109 4.44 3.57 0.49
CA PRO A 109 3.77 2.66 1.42
C PRO A 109 2.24 2.87 1.44
N LEU A 110 1.75 4.08 1.19
CA LEU A 110 0.31 4.35 1.08
C LEU A 110 -0.31 3.70 -0.18
N PHE A 111 0.41 3.71 -1.29
CA PHE A 111 0.04 3.01 -2.52
C PHE A 111 -0.10 1.51 -2.25
N VAL A 112 0.88 0.89 -1.58
CA VAL A 112 0.79 -0.52 -1.20
C VAL A 112 -0.39 -0.80 -0.27
N ALA A 113 -0.63 0.04 0.75
CA ALA A 113 -1.79 -0.11 1.62
C ALA A 113 -3.11 -0.09 0.84
N SER A 114 -3.26 0.84 -0.10
CA SER A 114 -4.47 0.94 -0.94
C SER A 114 -4.64 -0.27 -1.87
N MET A 115 -3.54 -0.77 -2.46
CA MET A 115 -3.52 -1.98 -3.28
C MET A 115 -3.92 -3.25 -2.50
N LEU A 116 -3.58 -3.33 -1.20
CA LEU A 116 -4.02 -4.41 -0.32
C LEU A 116 -5.51 -4.30 0.06
N LEU A 117 -6.07 -3.10 0.10
CA LEU A 117 -7.49 -2.86 0.43
C LEU A 117 -8.44 -3.28 -0.69
N VAL A 118 -8.06 -3.09 -1.96
CA VAL A 118 -8.91 -3.40 -3.14
C VAL A 118 -9.44 -4.85 -3.13
N PRO A 119 -8.59 -5.90 -3.04
CA PRO A 119 -9.08 -7.29 -3.00
C PRO A 119 -9.77 -7.68 -1.69
N ALA A 120 -9.61 -6.87 -0.63
CA ALA A 120 -10.25 -7.10 0.66
C ALA A 120 -11.62 -6.39 0.79
N ALA A 121 -12.04 -5.61 -0.21
CA ALA A 121 -13.28 -4.86 -0.17
C ALA A 121 -14.51 -5.78 -0.28
N ALA A 122 -15.40 -5.72 0.72
CA ALA A 122 -16.64 -6.49 0.77
C ALA A 122 -17.90 -5.67 0.46
N SER A 123 -17.74 -4.44 -0.04
CA SER A 123 -18.82 -3.60 -0.56
C SER A 123 -18.32 -2.72 -1.71
N VAL A 124 -19.24 -2.29 -2.59
CA VAL A 124 -18.93 -1.40 -3.71
C VAL A 124 -18.31 -0.09 -3.22
N SER A 125 -18.81 0.48 -2.12
CA SER A 125 -18.27 1.71 -1.53
C SER A 125 -16.83 1.53 -1.03
N THR A 126 -16.53 0.40 -0.37
CA THR A 126 -15.16 0.11 0.10
C THR A 126 -14.23 -0.14 -1.08
N LEU A 127 -14.71 -0.81 -2.14
CA LEU A 127 -13.96 -1.05 -3.36
C LEU A 127 -13.61 0.27 -4.05
N LEU A 128 -14.60 1.15 -4.26
CA LEU A 128 -14.38 2.47 -4.86
C LEU A 128 -13.44 3.32 -4.02
N LEU A 129 -13.59 3.31 -2.69
CA LEU A 129 -12.65 4.02 -1.81
C LEU A 129 -11.22 3.50 -1.97
N GLY A 130 -11.01 2.18 -1.92
CA GLY A 130 -9.69 1.57 -2.10
C GLY A 130 -9.11 1.85 -3.49
N TRP A 131 -9.95 1.79 -4.52
CA TRP A 131 -9.59 2.06 -5.90
C TRP A 131 -9.21 3.53 -6.13
N GLU A 132 -9.97 4.48 -5.59
CA GLU A 132 -9.65 5.92 -5.66
C GLU A 132 -8.35 6.24 -4.91
N LEU A 133 -8.17 5.69 -3.69
CA LEU A 133 -6.92 5.86 -2.95
C LEU A 133 -5.71 5.33 -3.74
N MET A 134 -5.87 4.18 -4.39
CA MET A 134 -4.85 3.59 -5.25
C MET A 134 -4.58 4.44 -6.50
N ALA A 135 -5.62 4.94 -7.15
CA ALA A 135 -5.48 5.81 -8.32
C ALA A 135 -4.79 7.13 -7.96
N LEU A 136 -5.18 7.77 -6.86
CA LEU A 136 -4.59 9.00 -6.36
C LEU A 136 -3.12 8.82 -5.98
N THR A 137 -2.79 7.76 -5.24
CA THR A 137 -1.40 7.48 -4.86
C THR A 137 -0.53 7.13 -6.06
N SER A 138 -1.05 6.36 -7.03
CA SER A 138 -0.38 6.11 -8.31
C SER A 138 -0.12 7.40 -9.08
N LEU A 139 -1.14 8.26 -9.22
CA LEU A 139 -1.02 9.55 -9.88
C LEU A 139 0.07 10.41 -9.22
N LEU A 140 0.09 10.50 -7.89
CA LEU A 140 1.12 11.24 -7.16
C LEU A 140 2.52 10.70 -7.43
N LEU A 141 2.72 9.38 -7.45
CA LEU A 141 4.00 8.78 -7.79
C LEU A 141 4.43 9.17 -9.22
N VAL A 142 3.53 9.04 -10.19
CA VAL A 142 3.80 9.39 -11.59
C VAL A 142 4.15 10.88 -11.74
N LEU A 143 3.39 11.77 -11.11
CA LEU A 143 3.63 13.22 -11.15
C LEU A 143 4.98 13.59 -10.52
N THR A 144 5.36 12.95 -9.41
CA THR A 144 6.65 13.21 -8.77
C THR A 144 7.84 12.77 -9.62
N GLU A 145 7.70 11.71 -10.41
CA GLU A 145 8.74 11.28 -11.37
C GLU A 145 8.83 12.25 -12.55
N HIS A 146 7.69 12.70 -13.12
CA HIS A 146 7.68 13.66 -14.22
C HIS A 146 8.30 15.01 -13.82
N ALA A 147 8.00 15.50 -12.62
CA ALA A 147 8.60 16.73 -12.09
C ALA A 147 10.14 16.64 -11.96
N ARG A 148 10.69 15.43 -11.80
CA ARG A 148 12.14 15.21 -11.67
C ARG A 148 12.88 15.03 -12.99
N ARG A 149 12.20 14.69 -14.08
CA ARG A 149 12.82 14.51 -15.41
C ARG A 149 12.39 15.57 -16.43
N PRO A 150 12.60 16.88 -16.19
CA PRO A 150 12.37 17.89 -17.23
C PRO A 150 13.34 17.72 -18.42
N ALA A 151 14.42 16.95 -18.28
CA ALA A 151 15.41 16.70 -19.32
C ALA A 151 14.87 15.94 -20.55
N VAL A 152 13.73 15.22 -20.43
CA VAL A 152 13.10 14.57 -21.60
C VAL A 152 12.32 15.57 -22.46
N ALA A 153 11.87 16.69 -21.88
CA ALA A 153 11.21 17.77 -22.62
C ALA A 153 12.19 18.63 -23.45
N ARG A 154 13.48 18.63 -23.10
CA ARG A 154 14.52 19.39 -23.83
C ARG A 154 15.26 18.58 -24.91
N ALA A 155 15.07 17.27 -24.97
CA ALA A 155 15.65 16.43 -26.03
C ALA A 155 14.80 16.40 -27.32
N GLY A 156 13.65 17.09 -27.31
CA GLY A 156 12.77 17.29 -28.47
C GLY A 156 12.73 18.73 -29.00
N LEU A 157 13.64 19.61 -28.54
CA LEU A 157 13.93 20.92 -29.14
C LEU A 157 15.32 20.88 -29.77
#